data_AF-A0A961ZKT4-F1
#
_entry.id   AF-A0A961ZKT4-F1
#
_cell.length_a   1.000
_cell.length_b   1.000
_cell.length_c   1.000
_cell.angle_alpha   90.00
_cell.angle_beta   90.00
_cell.angle_gamma   90.00
#
_symmetry.space_group_name_H-M   'P 1'
#
loop_
_entity.id
_entity.type
_entity.pdbx_description
1 polymer ?
#
loop_
_entity_poly.entity_id
_entity_poly.type
_entity_poly.pdbx_seq_one_letter_code
_entity_poly.pdbx_strand_id
1 'polypeptide(L)'
;MATEFTSDDAAAPPAVAYVLADHLDAALAAAEDLEAAGGNWCARRTAAAGDTLAERAAERAVVEDVRRHEAMLIGRVLMARRRATELAAVADHFSGIARLFVGGTAVLVDAVAELGDSTLADFATGDCLIAFLRSRGVIADDAAGLPESREVTFDQRFLVAGRISLAPLTDMIVAFLDVLEANYDLYPDGIDGDLQDADAADETGGCHAAGDVGAAWAAEPASPASYGAYEVKEEIGVTDAAEPAAAANDLTSDPTAADIMAHTPATMSSSAHSSGASDSLVSRLGAVARSGSAPHA
;
A
#
# COMPACT_ATOMS: atom_id res chain seq x y z
N MET A 1 -54.64 19.21 -16.07
CA MET A 1 -53.62 20.00 -15.36
C MET A 1 -52.39 19.11 -15.29
N ALA A 2 -51.64 19.05 -16.41
CA ALA A 2 -50.45 18.23 -16.53
C ALA A 2 -49.28 19.11 -16.08
N THR A 3 -48.69 18.78 -14.93
CA THR A 3 -47.39 19.29 -14.54
C THR A 3 -46.37 18.59 -15.44
N GLU A 4 -45.99 19.25 -16.53
CA GLU A 4 -44.69 19.03 -17.16
C GLU A 4 -43.63 19.23 -16.07
N PHE A 5 -43.06 18.13 -15.60
CA PHE A 5 -41.80 18.14 -14.89
C PHE A 5 -40.77 18.45 -15.98
N THR A 6 -40.54 19.73 -16.24
CA THR A 6 -39.37 20.14 -17.03
C THR A 6 -38.18 19.60 -16.28
N SER A 7 -37.51 18.61 -16.88
CA SER A 7 -36.19 18.13 -16.50
C SER A 7 -35.28 19.34 -16.48
N ASP A 8 -35.18 19.93 -15.30
CA ASP A 8 -34.43 21.14 -14.98
C ASP A 8 -32.96 20.84 -15.30
N ASP A 9 -32.42 21.64 -16.21
CA ASP A 9 -30.99 21.85 -16.49
C ASP A 9 -30.06 20.97 -15.65
N ALA A 10 -29.68 19.80 -16.17
CA ALA A 10 -28.54 19.05 -15.63
C ALA A 10 -27.30 19.88 -15.93
N ALA A 11 -27.00 20.84 -15.04
CA ALA A 11 -25.84 21.70 -15.14
C ALA A 11 -24.62 20.80 -15.31
N ALA A 12 -23.88 21.02 -16.39
CA ALA A 12 -22.74 20.19 -16.75
C ALA A 12 -21.82 19.96 -15.54
N PRO A 13 -21.30 18.73 -15.33
CA PRO A 13 -20.51 18.42 -14.15
C PRO A 13 -19.31 19.37 -14.04
N PRO A 14 -19.01 19.90 -12.84
CA PRO A 14 -17.82 20.70 -12.64
C PRO A 14 -16.57 19.91 -13.02
N ALA A 15 -15.59 20.55 -13.69
CA ALA A 15 -14.36 19.87 -14.12
C ALA A 15 -13.60 19.17 -12.98
N VAL A 16 -13.72 19.67 -11.74
CA VAL A 16 -13.14 19.06 -10.55
C VAL A 16 -13.73 17.67 -10.23
N ALA A 17 -14.97 17.38 -10.62
CA ALA A 17 -15.61 16.08 -10.43
C ALA A 17 -14.91 14.99 -11.27
N TYR A 18 -14.61 15.27 -12.54
CA TYR A 18 -13.86 14.34 -13.41
C TYR A 18 -12.44 14.10 -12.91
N VAL A 19 -11.73 15.15 -12.49
CA VAL A 19 -10.36 15.02 -11.96
C VAL A 19 -10.35 14.25 -10.64
N LEU A 20 -11.38 14.43 -9.81
CA LEU A 20 -11.56 13.64 -8.60
C LEU A 20 -11.78 12.16 -8.95
N ALA A 21 -12.69 11.86 -9.87
CA ALA A 21 -12.95 10.49 -10.34
C ALA A 21 -11.67 9.82 -10.86
N ASP A 22 -10.89 10.48 -11.73
CA ASP A 22 -9.60 9.96 -12.22
C ASP A 22 -8.63 9.60 -11.09
N HIS A 23 -8.53 10.43 -10.06
CA HIS A 23 -7.68 10.12 -8.92
C HIS A 23 -8.21 8.95 -8.08
N LEU A 24 -9.53 8.79 -7.96
CA LEU A 24 -10.16 7.67 -7.25
C LEU A 24 -9.98 6.36 -8.03
N ASP A 25 -10.19 6.36 -9.34
CA ASP A 25 -9.98 5.18 -10.20
C ASP A 25 -8.51 4.77 -10.25
N ALA A 26 -7.60 5.73 -10.42
CA ALA A 26 -6.17 5.45 -10.36
C ALA A 26 -5.72 4.93 -8.98
N ALA A 27 -6.43 5.28 -7.90
CA ALA A 27 -6.19 4.71 -6.57
C ALA A 27 -6.68 3.25 -6.51
N LEU A 28 -7.85 2.92 -7.06
CA LEU A 28 -8.33 1.54 -7.14
C LEU A 28 -7.42 0.66 -8.00
N ALA A 29 -6.98 1.15 -9.15
CA ALA A 29 -6.01 0.45 -10.00
C ALA A 29 -4.70 0.16 -9.25
N ALA A 30 -4.18 1.15 -8.50
CA ALA A 30 -2.98 0.93 -7.68
C ALA A 30 -3.21 -0.06 -6.52
N ALA A 31 -4.43 -0.14 -5.97
CA ALA A 31 -4.78 -1.15 -4.97
C ALA A 31 -4.84 -2.56 -5.59
N GLU A 32 -5.43 -2.71 -6.78
CA GLU A 32 -5.47 -3.97 -7.51
C GLU A 32 -4.06 -4.44 -7.89
N ASP A 33 -3.22 -3.56 -8.41
CA ASP A 33 -1.82 -3.86 -8.73
C ASP A 33 -1.04 -4.33 -7.49
N LEU A 34 -1.32 -3.74 -6.33
CA LEU A 34 -0.72 -4.12 -5.06
C LEU A 34 -1.11 -5.56 -4.65
N GLU A 35 -2.38 -5.93 -4.82
CA GLU A 35 -2.84 -7.30 -4.57
C GLU A 35 -2.22 -8.28 -5.59
N ALA A 36 -2.17 -7.90 -6.87
CA ALA A 36 -1.56 -8.69 -7.94
C ALA A 36 -0.05 -8.95 -7.71
N ALA A 37 0.65 -8.01 -7.08
CA ALA A 37 2.06 -8.20 -6.71
C ALA A 37 2.27 -9.39 -5.75
N GLY A 38 1.26 -9.80 -4.98
CA GLY A 38 1.30 -11.00 -4.14
C GLY A 38 1.44 -12.29 -4.95
N GLY A 39 0.72 -12.41 -6.07
CA GLY A 39 0.86 -13.55 -6.97
C GLY A 39 2.27 -13.68 -7.55
N ASN A 40 2.95 -12.54 -7.77
CA ASN A 40 4.32 -12.50 -8.26
C ASN A 40 5.35 -12.99 -7.23
N TRP A 41 5.03 -12.96 -5.94
CA TRP A 41 5.90 -13.48 -4.87
C TRP A 41 6.21 -14.97 -5.07
N CYS A 42 5.16 -15.80 -5.17
CA CYS A 42 5.28 -17.24 -5.34
C CYS A 42 5.94 -17.60 -6.69
N ALA A 43 5.54 -16.93 -7.77
CA ALA A 43 6.05 -17.18 -9.11
C ALA A 43 7.56 -16.90 -9.21
N ARG A 44 8.01 -15.73 -8.76
CA ARG A 44 9.43 -15.33 -8.84
C ARG A 44 10.32 -16.17 -7.91
N ARG A 45 9.82 -16.53 -6.72
CA ARG A 45 10.55 -17.39 -5.80
C ARG A 45 10.73 -18.81 -6.34
N THR A 46 9.70 -19.37 -6.98
CA THR A 46 9.80 -20.69 -7.63
C THR A 46 10.79 -20.68 -8.79
N ALA A 47 10.82 -19.61 -9.59
CA ALA A 47 11.76 -19.46 -10.69
C ALA A 47 13.23 -19.33 -10.25
N ALA A 48 13.47 -18.82 -9.04
CA ALA A 48 14.81 -18.66 -8.45
C ALA A 48 15.25 -19.85 -7.56
N ALA A 49 14.42 -20.90 -7.45
CA ALA A 49 14.60 -21.95 -6.47
C ALA A 49 15.98 -22.64 -6.57
N GLY A 50 16.67 -22.75 -5.43
CA GLY A 50 17.96 -23.43 -5.31
C GLY A 50 19.18 -22.52 -5.42
N ASP A 51 19.00 -21.23 -5.71
CA ASP A 51 20.00 -20.17 -5.52
C ASP A 51 19.48 -19.15 -4.52
N THR A 52 19.99 -19.22 -3.29
CA THR A 52 19.58 -18.31 -2.20
C THR A 52 19.77 -16.84 -2.55
N LEU A 53 20.80 -16.48 -3.33
CA LEU A 53 21.03 -15.08 -3.69
C LEU A 53 19.99 -14.59 -4.70
N ALA A 54 19.66 -15.43 -5.68
CA ALA A 54 18.60 -15.15 -6.65
C ALA A 54 17.22 -15.08 -5.98
N GLU A 55 16.92 -15.97 -5.03
CA GLU A 55 15.70 -15.95 -4.23
C GLU A 55 15.55 -14.63 -3.46
N ARG A 56 16.60 -14.19 -2.75
CA ARG A 56 16.57 -12.91 -2.03
C ARG A 56 16.46 -11.71 -2.96
N ALA A 57 17.05 -11.75 -4.15
CA ALA A 57 16.89 -10.70 -5.15
C ALA A 57 15.43 -10.62 -5.65
N ALA A 58 14.82 -11.77 -5.92
CA ALA A 58 13.41 -11.88 -6.32
C ALA A 58 12.46 -11.35 -5.23
N GLU A 59 12.68 -11.72 -3.97
CA GLU A 59 11.89 -11.22 -2.82
C GLU A 59 11.96 -9.69 -2.72
N ARG A 60 13.16 -9.10 -2.82
CA ARG A 60 13.34 -7.64 -2.81
C ARG A 60 12.64 -6.95 -3.98
N ALA A 61 12.71 -7.53 -5.17
CA ALA A 61 12.05 -6.95 -6.35
C ALA A 61 10.53 -6.89 -6.16
N VAL A 62 9.91 -7.92 -5.59
CA VAL A 62 8.46 -7.91 -5.30
C VAL A 62 8.12 -6.86 -4.25
N VAL A 63 8.90 -6.75 -3.17
CA VAL A 63 8.66 -5.71 -2.15
C VAL A 63 8.80 -4.31 -2.72
N GLU A 64 9.75 -4.09 -3.63
CA GLU A 64 9.91 -2.80 -4.29
C GLU A 64 8.73 -2.48 -5.23
N ASP A 65 8.20 -3.49 -5.92
CA ASP A 65 6.97 -3.34 -6.71
C ASP A 65 5.79 -2.95 -5.79
N VAL A 66 5.59 -3.65 -4.68
CA VAL A 66 4.55 -3.33 -3.68
C VAL A 66 4.70 -1.91 -3.12
N ARG A 67 5.93 -1.49 -2.77
CA ARG A 67 6.20 -0.12 -2.30
C ARG A 67 5.82 0.93 -3.33
N ARG A 68 6.07 0.66 -4.61
CA ARG A 68 5.70 1.56 -5.72
C ARG A 68 4.18 1.69 -5.83
N HIS A 69 3.46 0.58 -5.83
CA HIS A 69 1.99 0.58 -5.89
C HIS A 69 1.37 1.24 -4.65
N GLU A 70 1.92 0.97 -3.46
CA GLU A 70 1.51 1.66 -2.23
C GLU A 70 1.73 3.17 -2.33
N ALA A 71 2.91 3.63 -2.77
CA ALA A 71 3.19 5.05 -2.92
C ALA A 71 2.26 5.72 -3.95
N MET A 72 1.94 5.02 -5.05
CA MET A 72 0.99 5.49 -6.06
C MET A 72 -0.43 5.61 -5.47
N LEU A 73 -0.91 4.59 -4.76
CA LEU A 73 -2.19 4.59 -4.05
C LEU A 73 -2.27 5.79 -3.09
N ILE A 74 -1.27 5.97 -2.24
CA ILE A 74 -1.20 7.07 -1.28
C ILE A 74 -1.26 8.42 -1.99
N GLY A 75 -0.41 8.62 -3.01
CA GLY A 75 -0.36 9.88 -3.75
C GLY A 75 -1.70 10.22 -4.41
N ARG A 76 -2.36 9.22 -5.01
CA ARG A 76 -3.68 9.37 -5.63
C ARG A 76 -4.76 9.69 -4.61
N VAL A 77 -4.80 9.02 -3.46
CA VAL A 77 -5.74 9.33 -2.38
C VAL A 77 -5.53 10.74 -1.84
N LEU A 78 -4.29 11.18 -1.61
CA LEU A 78 -4.02 12.54 -1.13
C LEU A 78 -4.47 13.62 -2.13
N MET A 79 -4.28 13.38 -3.43
CA MET A 79 -4.81 14.27 -4.47
C MET A 79 -6.34 14.24 -4.51
N ALA A 80 -6.96 13.07 -4.44
CA ALA A 80 -8.41 12.93 -4.35
C ALA A 80 -8.99 13.71 -3.16
N ARG A 81 -8.36 13.67 -1.98
CA ARG A 81 -8.81 14.45 -0.80
C ARG A 81 -8.85 15.95 -1.07
N ARG A 82 -7.82 16.48 -1.74
CA ARG A 82 -7.77 17.89 -2.14
C ARG A 82 -8.91 18.20 -3.10
N ARG A 83 -9.11 17.36 -4.13
CA ARG A 83 -10.19 17.55 -5.12
C ARG A 83 -11.59 17.41 -4.52
N ALA A 84 -11.80 16.52 -3.57
CA ALA A 84 -13.05 16.39 -2.84
C ALA A 84 -13.39 17.66 -2.05
N THR A 85 -12.40 18.31 -1.45
CA THR A 85 -12.59 19.60 -0.76
C THR A 85 -12.93 20.73 -1.73
N GLU A 86 -12.25 20.76 -2.88
CA GLU A 86 -12.54 21.72 -3.97
C GLU A 86 -13.95 21.51 -4.54
N LEU A 87 -14.38 20.27 -4.76
CA LEU A 87 -15.73 19.93 -5.21
C LEU A 87 -16.79 20.38 -4.20
N ALA A 88 -16.58 20.14 -2.91
CA ALA A 88 -17.49 20.57 -1.85
C ALA A 88 -17.64 22.09 -1.74
N ALA A 89 -16.67 22.86 -2.23
CA ALA A 89 -16.76 24.33 -2.26
C ALA A 89 -17.61 24.86 -3.43
N VAL A 90 -17.78 24.07 -4.49
CA VAL A 90 -18.55 24.43 -5.69
C VAL A 90 -19.93 23.77 -5.69
N ALA A 91 -20.06 22.60 -5.08
CA ALA A 91 -21.27 21.80 -5.03
C ALA A 91 -21.62 21.39 -3.59
N ASP A 92 -22.51 22.16 -2.95
CA ASP A 92 -22.85 22.01 -1.53
C ASP A 92 -23.37 20.60 -1.15
N HIS A 93 -24.04 19.91 -2.07
CA HIS A 93 -24.56 18.56 -1.84
C HIS A 93 -23.45 17.51 -1.65
N PHE A 94 -22.24 17.76 -2.17
CA PHE A 94 -21.06 16.91 -1.93
C PHE A 94 -20.36 17.21 -0.60
N SER A 95 -20.72 18.26 0.12
CA SER A 95 -20.01 18.66 1.36
C SER A 95 -20.00 17.57 2.43
N GLY A 96 -21.09 16.78 2.55
CA GLY A 96 -21.19 15.68 3.49
C GLY A 96 -20.21 14.54 3.17
N ILE A 97 -20.26 14.02 1.95
CA ILE A 97 -19.41 12.90 1.51
C ILE A 97 -17.93 13.32 1.44
N ALA A 98 -17.64 14.54 0.99
CA ALA A 98 -16.28 15.07 0.98
C ALA A 98 -15.69 15.16 2.39
N ARG A 99 -16.44 15.63 3.38
CA ARG A 99 -15.99 15.68 4.78
C ARG A 99 -15.78 14.28 5.36
N LEU A 100 -16.67 13.34 5.04
CA LEU A 100 -16.52 11.94 5.46
C LEU A 100 -15.24 11.33 4.87
N PHE A 101 -14.99 11.51 3.58
CA PHE A 101 -13.81 11.01 2.90
C PHE A 101 -12.53 11.64 3.45
N VAL A 102 -12.47 12.97 3.55
CA VAL A 102 -11.31 13.71 4.07
C VAL A 102 -11.02 13.33 5.53
N GLY A 103 -12.07 13.15 6.34
CA GLY A 103 -11.97 12.72 7.74
C GLY A 103 -11.53 11.26 7.88
N GLY A 104 -12.14 10.34 7.12
CA GLY A 104 -11.79 8.91 7.12
C GLY A 104 -10.37 8.63 6.65
N THR A 105 -9.82 9.51 5.82
CA THR A 105 -8.43 9.44 5.32
C THR A 105 -7.48 10.38 6.06
N ALA A 106 -7.88 11.02 7.16
CA ALA A 106 -7.01 11.90 7.93
C ALA A 106 -5.80 11.15 8.51
N VAL A 107 -6.03 9.93 9.02
CA VAL A 107 -4.98 9.06 9.55
C VAL A 107 -3.88 8.77 8.53
N LEU A 108 -4.20 8.77 7.23
CA LEU A 108 -3.23 8.52 6.18
C LEU A 108 -2.25 9.69 6.02
N VAL A 109 -2.68 10.93 6.26
CA VAL A 109 -1.79 12.11 6.21
C VAL A 109 -0.74 12.01 7.31
N ASP A 110 -1.19 11.71 8.52
CA ASP A 110 -0.31 11.57 9.67
C ASP A 110 0.66 10.40 9.46
N ALA A 111 0.15 9.26 8.95
CA ALA A 111 0.96 8.09 8.62
C ALA A 111 2.05 8.39 7.59
N VAL A 112 1.74 9.16 6.55
CA VAL A 112 2.72 9.52 5.49
C VAL A 112 3.78 10.47 6.02
N ALA A 113 3.42 11.41 6.90
CA ALA A 113 4.39 12.28 7.55
C ALA A 113 5.39 11.46 8.40
N GLU A 114 4.90 10.50 9.20
CA GLU A 114 5.73 9.60 9.99
C GLU A 114 6.56 8.61 9.16
N LEU A 115 6.04 8.18 8.01
CA LEU A 115 6.74 7.25 7.12
C LEU A 115 8.02 7.86 6.54
N GLY A 116 8.01 9.16 6.26
CA GLY A 116 9.20 9.90 5.82
C GLY A 116 10.34 9.86 6.84
N ASP A 117 10.00 9.92 8.14
CA ASP A 117 10.97 9.90 9.23
C ASP A 117 11.52 8.49 9.50
N SER A 118 10.67 7.47 9.43
CA SER A 118 11.04 6.07 9.72
C SER A 118 11.87 5.40 8.62
N THR A 119 11.66 5.78 7.35
CA THR A 119 12.40 5.20 6.21
C THR A 119 13.92 5.38 6.34
N LEU A 120 14.37 6.49 6.93
CA LEU A 120 15.79 6.76 7.17
C LEU A 120 16.39 5.83 8.24
N ALA A 121 15.62 5.50 9.27
CA ALA A 121 16.03 4.59 10.34
C ALA A 121 16.13 3.14 9.83
N ASP A 122 15.16 2.69 9.03
CA ASP A 122 15.13 1.33 8.47
C ASP A 122 16.27 1.09 7.45
N PHE A 123 16.67 2.13 6.73
CA PHE A 123 17.83 2.07 5.85
C PHE A 123 19.13 1.87 6.65
N ALA A 124 19.29 2.56 7.79
CA ALA A 124 20.49 2.49 8.62
C ALA A 124 20.72 1.12 9.27
N THR A 125 19.64 0.38 9.57
CA THR A 125 19.71 -0.94 10.21
C THR A 125 19.84 -2.10 9.22
N GLY A 126 19.60 -1.85 7.92
CA GLY A 126 19.66 -2.86 6.87
C GLY A 126 18.50 -3.88 6.91
N ASP A 127 17.51 -3.69 7.79
CA ASP A 127 16.34 -4.56 7.95
C ASP A 127 15.13 -4.10 7.10
N CYS A 128 15.38 -3.32 6.06
CA CYS A 128 14.36 -2.55 5.35
C CYS A 128 13.22 -3.41 4.77
N LEU A 129 13.47 -4.67 4.42
CA LEU A 129 12.45 -5.57 3.87
C LEU A 129 11.54 -6.12 4.97
N ILE A 130 12.09 -6.70 6.04
CA ILE A 130 11.30 -7.33 7.10
C ILE A 130 10.58 -6.25 7.90
N ALA A 131 11.27 -5.13 8.20
CA ALA A 131 10.66 -3.96 8.83
C ALA A 131 9.45 -3.45 8.02
N PHE A 132 9.58 -3.36 6.70
CA PHE A 132 8.47 -2.99 5.82
C PHE A 132 7.30 -3.98 5.92
N LEU A 133 7.53 -5.27 5.66
CA LEU A 133 6.46 -6.28 5.70
C LEU A 133 5.76 -6.36 7.05
N ARG A 134 6.53 -6.19 8.15
CA ARG A 134 5.98 -6.15 9.51
C ARG A 134 5.10 -4.92 9.72
N SER A 135 5.60 -3.73 9.36
CA SER A 135 4.84 -2.48 9.48
C SER A 135 3.52 -2.49 8.70
N ARG A 136 3.44 -3.29 7.63
CA ARG A 136 2.26 -3.44 6.78
C ARG A 136 1.30 -4.55 7.22
N GLY A 137 1.60 -5.24 8.32
CA GLY A 137 0.80 -6.34 8.85
C GLY A 137 0.87 -7.63 8.03
N VAL A 138 1.85 -7.74 7.13
CA VAL A 138 2.01 -8.90 6.22
C VAL A 138 2.66 -10.07 6.94
N ILE A 139 3.54 -9.79 7.90
CA ILE A 139 4.13 -10.78 8.80
C ILE A 139 3.83 -10.39 10.25
N ALA A 140 3.85 -11.37 11.16
CA ALA A 140 3.63 -11.13 12.59
C ALA A 140 4.74 -10.26 13.19
N ASP A 141 4.38 -9.45 14.19
CA ASP A 141 5.31 -8.53 14.85
C ASP A 141 6.49 -9.26 15.51
N ASP A 142 6.25 -10.45 16.05
CA ASP A 142 7.24 -11.32 16.68
C ASP A 142 7.94 -12.29 15.72
N ALA A 143 7.65 -12.21 14.42
CA ALA A 143 8.29 -13.07 13.44
C ALA A 143 9.80 -12.80 13.39
N ALA A 144 10.58 -13.86 13.61
CA ALA A 144 12.05 -13.82 13.57
C ALA A 144 12.62 -13.56 12.16
N GLY A 145 11.80 -13.69 11.11
CA GLY A 145 12.18 -13.41 9.73
C GLY A 145 11.07 -13.72 8.74
N LEU A 146 11.43 -13.71 7.45
CA LEU A 146 10.55 -14.14 6.38
C LEU A 146 10.21 -15.63 6.53
N PRO A 147 8.93 -16.01 6.43
CA PRO A 147 8.56 -17.41 6.52
C PRO A 147 9.06 -18.18 5.29
N GLU A 148 9.87 -19.21 5.50
CA GLU A 148 10.46 -20.00 4.42
C GLU A 148 9.44 -20.84 3.62
N SER A 149 8.23 -21.03 4.14
CA SER A 149 7.22 -21.91 3.53
C SER A 149 5.84 -21.28 3.43
N ARG A 150 5.69 -19.98 3.77
CA ARG A 150 4.40 -19.30 3.77
C ARG A 150 4.31 -18.37 2.58
N GLU A 151 3.21 -18.47 1.87
CA GLU A 151 2.80 -17.52 0.86
C GLU A 151 2.61 -16.14 1.51
N VAL A 152 3.28 -15.13 0.93
CA VAL A 152 3.12 -13.74 1.32
C VAL A 152 2.01 -13.16 0.45
N THR A 153 0.86 -12.92 1.06
CA THR A 153 -0.30 -12.33 0.39
C THR A 153 -0.43 -10.87 0.80
N PHE A 154 -0.53 -9.97 -0.18
CA PHE A 154 -0.95 -8.60 0.04
C PHE A 154 -2.45 -8.57 -0.22
N ASP A 155 -3.25 -8.75 0.83
CA ASP A 155 -4.70 -8.81 0.76
C ASP A 155 -5.34 -7.54 1.33
N GLN A 156 -6.67 -7.55 1.42
CA GLN A 156 -7.47 -6.48 2.01
C GLN A 156 -7.05 -6.05 3.45
N ARG A 157 -6.29 -6.89 4.18
CA ARG A 157 -5.77 -6.57 5.52
C ARG A 157 -4.45 -5.81 5.49
N PHE A 158 -3.85 -5.66 4.31
CA PHE A 158 -2.63 -4.87 4.12
C PHE A 158 -2.82 -3.47 4.70
N LEU A 159 -1.89 -3.04 5.55
CA LEU A 159 -1.95 -1.73 6.20
C LEU A 159 -1.22 -0.69 5.33
N VAL A 160 -1.95 0.09 4.55
CA VAL A 160 -1.41 1.22 3.79
C VAL A 160 -0.79 2.24 4.75
N ALA A 161 0.46 2.63 4.46
CA ALA A 161 1.31 3.43 5.33
C ALA A 161 1.44 2.88 6.76
N GLY A 162 1.13 1.59 6.97
CA GLY A 162 1.18 0.93 8.27
C GLY A 162 0.06 1.33 9.24
N ARG A 163 -0.97 2.05 8.79
CA ARG A 163 -2.03 2.58 9.66
C ARG A 163 -3.44 2.21 9.23
N ILE A 164 -3.75 2.31 7.94
CA ILE A 164 -5.11 2.08 7.43
C ILE A 164 -5.18 0.78 6.63
N SER A 165 -6.14 -0.09 6.93
CA SER A 165 -6.35 -1.32 6.15
C SER A 165 -6.80 -0.98 4.73
N LEU A 166 -6.36 -1.78 3.76
CA LEU A 166 -6.67 -1.59 2.35
C LEU A 166 -8.17 -1.65 2.06
N ALA A 167 -8.89 -2.67 2.57
CA ALA A 167 -10.33 -2.83 2.31
C ALA A 167 -11.18 -1.60 2.70
N PRO A 168 -11.13 -1.08 3.94
CA PRO A 168 -11.86 0.12 4.29
C PRO A 168 -11.50 1.34 3.44
N LEU A 169 -10.24 1.44 2.98
CA LEU A 169 -9.81 2.51 2.10
C LEU A 169 -10.45 2.38 0.72
N THR A 170 -10.41 1.19 0.10
CA THR A 170 -11.03 0.93 -1.20
C THR A 170 -12.55 1.07 -1.14
N ASP A 171 -13.20 0.61 -0.06
CA ASP A 171 -14.64 0.73 0.13
C ASP A 171 -15.09 2.20 0.18
N MET A 172 -14.32 3.07 0.85
CA MET A 172 -14.59 4.52 0.85
C MET A 172 -14.41 5.14 -0.53
N ILE A 173 -13.41 4.69 -1.30
CA ILE A 173 -13.14 5.19 -2.66
C ILE A 173 -14.30 4.81 -3.59
N VAL A 174 -14.70 3.53 -3.58
CA VAL A 174 -15.84 3.02 -4.37
C VAL A 174 -17.13 3.76 -4.00
N ALA A 175 -17.42 3.89 -2.71
CA ALA A 175 -18.61 4.61 -2.26
C ALA A 175 -18.62 6.09 -2.70
N PHE A 176 -17.45 6.74 -2.81
CA PHE A 176 -17.37 8.09 -3.34
C PHE A 176 -17.66 8.10 -4.85
N LEU A 177 -17.05 7.19 -5.61
CA LEU A 177 -17.30 7.04 -7.04
C LEU A 177 -18.79 6.79 -7.33
N ASP A 178 -19.44 5.91 -6.58
CA ASP A 178 -20.89 5.64 -6.72
C ASP A 178 -21.73 6.92 -6.53
N VAL A 179 -21.35 7.76 -5.57
CA VAL A 179 -22.05 9.05 -5.35
C VAL A 179 -21.76 10.04 -6.47
N LEU A 180 -20.54 10.08 -7.01
CA LEU A 180 -20.21 10.93 -8.16
C LEU A 180 -21.02 10.51 -9.38
N GLU A 181 -21.05 9.20 -9.66
CA GLU A 181 -21.76 8.63 -10.80
C GLU A 181 -23.26 8.90 -10.71
N ALA A 182 -23.87 8.64 -9.54
CA ALA A 182 -25.30 8.87 -9.33
C ALA A 182 -25.75 10.34 -9.50
N ASN A 183 -24.84 11.31 -9.35
CA ASN A 183 -25.17 12.74 -9.45
C ASN A 183 -24.75 13.37 -10.79
N TYR A 184 -23.72 12.83 -11.46
CA TYR A 184 -23.12 13.46 -12.63
C TYR A 184 -23.07 12.59 -13.88
N ASP A 185 -23.43 11.31 -13.82
CA ASP A 185 -23.39 10.39 -14.97
C ASP A 185 -22.02 10.48 -15.68
N LEU A 186 -20.94 10.27 -14.90
CA LEU A 186 -19.58 10.57 -15.37
C LEU A 186 -19.14 9.58 -16.46
N TYR A 187 -19.70 8.37 -16.44
CA TYR A 187 -19.44 7.31 -17.38
C TYR A 187 -20.73 6.93 -18.13
N PRO A 188 -21.20 7.77 -19.09
CA PRO A 188 -22.40 7.45 -19.84
C PRO A 188 -22.19 6.14 -20.60
N ASP A 189 -23.13 5.20 -20.43
CA ASP A 189 -23.13 3.84 -21.01
C ASP A 189 -23.03 3.78 -22.56
N GLY A 190 -22.86 4.93 -23.24
CA GLY A 190 -22.88 5.08 -24.70
C GLY A 190 -21.54 5.26 -25.41
N ILE A 191 -20.41 5.37 -24.72
CA ILE A 191 -19.10 5.59 -25.41
C ILE A 191 -18.51 4.27 -25.95
N ASP A 192 -18.93 3.12 -25.42
CA ASP A 192 -18.49 1.81 -25.89
C ASP A 192 -19.23 1.33 -27.16
N GLY A 193 -20.30 2.01 -27.57
CA GLY A 193 -21.14 1.63 -28.72
C GLY A 193 -20.72 2.18 -30.08
N ASP A 194 -20.11 3.36 -30.13
CA ASP A 194 -19.90 4.09 -31.40
C ASP A 194 -18.51 3.89 -32.04
N LEU A 195 -17.60 3.17 -31.39
CA LEU A 195 -16.27 2.88 -31.94
C LEU A 195 -16.21 1.57 -32.75
N GLN A 196 -17.29 0.76 -32.77
CA GLN A 196 -17.34 -0.48 -33.56
C GLN A 196 -17.92 -0.31 -34.98
N ASP A 197 -18.52 0.83 -35.31
CA ASP A 197 -19.15 1.04 -36.62
C ASP A 197 -18.28 1.78 -37.66
N ALA A 198 -17.05 2.18 -37.29
CA ALA A 198 -16.14 2.86 -38.21
C ALA A 198 -15.19 1.94 -38.99
N ASP A 199 -15.09 0.65 -38.66
CA ASP A 199 -14.12 -0.29 -39.27
C ASP A 199 -14.77 -1.37 -40.16
N ALA A 200 -16.08 -1.31 -40.39
CA ALA A 200 -16.82 -2.27 -41.20
C ALA A 200 -17.08 -1.81 -42.66
N ALA A 201 -16.18 -1.02 -43.25
CA ALA A 201 -16.33 -0.55 -44.63
C ALA A 201 -15.01 -0.44 -45.41
N ASP A 202 -14.10 -1.41 -45.33
CA ASP A 202 -13.14 -1.66 -46.43
C ASP A 202 -12.58 -3.09 -46.45
N GLU A 203 -13.43 -4.10 -46.70
CA GLU A 203 -12.94 -5.41 -47.13
C GLU A 203 -13.54 -5.77 -48.50
N THR A 204 -12.90 -5.26 -49.56
CA THR A 204 -12.89 -5.95 -50.84
C THR A 204 -11.48 -6.02 -51.42
N GLY A 205 -10.84 -7.17 -51.19
CA GLY A 205 -9.94 -7.76 -52.18
C GLY A 205 -8.49 -7.96 -51.75
N GLY A 206 -8.03 -9.21 -51.80
CA GLY A 206 -6.61 -9.48 -52.05
C GLY A 206 -6.04 -10.67 -51.31
N CYS A 207 -6.19 -11.86 -51.90
CA CYS A 207 -5.37 -13.01 -51.60
C CYS A 207 -3.88 -12.72 -51.85
N HIS A 208 -2.98 -12.97 -50.88
CA HIS A 208 -1.61 -13.42 -51.16
C HIS A 208 -0.96 -14.15 -49.97
N ALA A 209 -0.70 -15.44 -50.24
CA ALA A 209 0.37 -16.32 -49.81
C ALA A 209 1.22 -16.04 -48.54
N ALA A 210 1.21 -17.05 -47.68
CA ALA A 210 2.29 -17.63 -46.88
C ALA A 210 3.71 -16.99 -46.96
N GLY A 211 4.25 -16.68 -45.78
CA GLY A 211 5.69 -16.53 -45.58
C GLY A 211 6.06 -15.99 -44.20
N ASP A 212 6.74 -16.82 -43.42
CA ASP A 212 7.81 -16.46 -42.47
C ASP A 212 7.43 -15.80 -41.13
N VAL A 213 7.44 -16.61 -40.07
CA VAL A 213 7.38 -16.16 -38.67
C VAL A 213 8.74 -16.45 -38.06
N GLY A 214 9.63 -15.45 -38.03
CA GLY A 214 11.00 -15.64 -37.54
C GLY A 214 11.78 -14.35 -37.36
N ALA A 215 11.80 -13.88 -36.10
CA ALA A 215 12.83 -13.06 -35.48
C ALA A 215 12.83 -11.53 -35.68
N ALA A 216 13.24 -10.89 -34.57
CA ALA A 216 13.87 -9.57 -34.44
C ALA A 216 12.97 -8.36 -34.10
N TRP A 217 12.55 -8.27 -32.84
CA TRP A 217 12.39 -6.99 -32.16
C TRP A 217 13.49 -6.84 -31.10
N ALA A 218 14.71 -6.58 -31.58
CA ALA A 218 15.75 -6.00 -30.74
C ALA A 218 15.49 -4.50 -30.67
N ALA A 219 14.83 -4.04 -29.60
CA ALA A 219 14.75 -2.63 -29.28
C ALA A 219 16.12 -2.18 -28.76
N GLU A 220 16.77 -1.27 -29.48
CA GLU A 220 17.95 -0.53 -29.02
C GLU A 220 17.61 0.24 -27.73
N PRO A 221 18.49 0.25 -26.70
CA PRO A 221 18.27 1.08 -25.52
C PRO A 221 18.48 2.55 -25.87
N ALA A 222 17.46 3.36 -25.60
CA ALA A 222 17.53 4.81 -25.70
C ALA A 222 18.66 5.37 -24.82
N SER A 223 19.51 6.20 -25.42
CA SER A 223 20.60 6.93 -24.79
C SER A 223 20.10 7.89 -23.69
N PRO A 224 20.67 7.86 -22.47
CA PRO A 224 20.29 8.77 -21.40
C PRO A 224 21.12 10.06 -21.49
N ALA A 225 20.74 10.97 -22.38
CA ALA A 225 21.35 12.30 -22.41
C ALA A 225 20.36 13.33 -22.97
N SER A 226 19.49 13.85 -22.09
CA SER A 226 18.92 15.21 -22.16
C SER A 226 17.74 15.34 -21.18
N TYR A 227 18.04 15.35 -19.88
CA TYR A 227 17.14 16.00 -18.91
C TYR A 227 17.61 17.44 -18.76
N GLY A 228 16.80 18.37 -19.28
CA GLY A 228 17.05 19.80 -19.17
C GLY A 228 17.01 20.24 -17.71
N ALA A 229 18.04 20.98 -17.31
CA ALA A 229 18.10 21.66 -16.03
C ALA A 229 17.00 22.73 -15.97
N TYR A 230 16.06 22.57 -15.05
CA TYR A 230 15.18 23.65 -14.63
C TYR A 230 15.94 24.44 -13.57
N GLU A 231 16.47 25.61 -13.93
CA GLU A 231 16.99 26.57 -12.96
C GLU A 231 15.83 27.11 -12.12
N VAL A 232 15.73 26.63 -10.88
CA VAL A 232 14.87 27.23 -9.85
C VAL A 232 15.58 28.47 -9.34
N LYS A 233 15.09 29.66 -9.71
CA LYS A 233 15.44 30.91 -9.04
C LYS A 233 14.71 30.96 -7.69
N GLU A 234 15.40 30.56 -6.62
CA GLU A 234 15.00 30.90 -5.27
C GLU A 234 15.33 32.38 -5.00
N GLU A 235 14.29 33.22 -5.03
CA GLU A 235 14.33 34.57 -4.50
C GLU A 235 13.97 34.49 -3.00
N ILE A 236 14.97 34.19 -2.16
CA ILE A 236 14.83 34.25 -0.71
C ILE A 236 14.92 35.72 -0.29
N GLY A 237 13.76 36.34 -0.09
CA GLY A 237 13.63 37.60 0.63
C GLY A 237 13.98 37.41 2.10
N VAL A 238 15.22 37.72 2.47
CA VAL A 238 15.66 37.86 3.86
C VAL A 238 15.02 39.12 4.44
N THR A 239 14.02 38.96 5.30
CA THR A 239 13.56 40.03 6.18
C THR A 239 14.27 39.94 7.52
N ASP A 240 14.89 41.07 7.84
CA ASP A 240 15.65 41.39 9.04
C ASP A 240 14.78 41.25 10.31
N ALA A 241 15.18 40.39 11.23
CA ALA A 241 14.51 40.19 12.53
C ALA A 241 15.52 40.28 13.68
N ALA A 242 15.64 41.51 14.18
CA ALA A 242 15.80 41.93 15.57
C ALA A 242 16.40 40.94 16.59
N GLU A 243 17.63 41.30 16.99
CA GLU A 243 18.38 41.00 18.21
C GLU A 243 17.54 40.92 19.51
N PRO A 244 17.63 39.82 20.29
CA PRO A 244 17.20 39.81 21.68
C PRO A 244 18.36 40.05 22.65
N ALA A 245 18.23 41.13 23.42
CA ALA A 245 19.14 41.54 24.48
C ALA A 245 19.30 40.48 25.59
N ALA A 246 20.55 40.23 25.96
CA ALA A 246 20.98 39.37 27.05
C ALA A 246 20.58 39.96 28.41
N ALA A 247 19.74 39.23 29.16
CA ALA A 247 19.56 39.42 30.59
C ALA A 247 20.45 38.43 31.34
N ALA A 248 21.48 38.98 31.97
CA ALA A 248 22.33 38.30 32.93
C ALA A 248 21.49 37.77 34.10
N ASN A 249 21.66 36.49 34.44
CA ASN A 249 21.20 35.98 35.72
C ASN A 249 22.39 35.45 36.51
N ASP A 250 22.54 36.10 37.66
CA ASP A 250 23.56 36.01 38.68
C ASP A 250 23.32 34.77 39.54
N LEU A 251 24.32 33.86 39.60
CA LEU A 251 24.31 32.70 40.49
C LEU A 251 25.70 32.56 41.12
N THR A 252 25.92 33.32 42.20
CA THR A 252 26.97 33.05 43.19
C THR A 252 26.39 32.36 44.44
N SER A 253 27.08 31.29 44.84
CA SER A 253 27.17 30.74 46.22
C SER A 253 25.93 29.98 46.73
N ASP A 254 26.00 28.81 47.39
CA ASP A 254 27.09 28.12 48.09
C ASP A 254 26.67 26.61 48.30
N PRO A 255 27.58 25.70 48.69
CA PRO A 255 27.42 24.25 48.73
C PRO A 255 27.04 23.72 50.13
N THR A 256 26.59 22.47 50.24
CA THR A 256 26.93 21.48 51.31
C THR A 256 26.05 20.22 51.27
N ALA A 257 26.60 19.12 51.82
CA ALA A 257 26.04 17.77 52.04
C ALA A 257 26.08 16.86 50.80
N ALA A 258 27.09 16.01 50.56
CA ALA A 258 27.65 14.97 51.41
C ALA A 258 26.59 13.99 51.98
N ASP A 259 26.89 12.69 51.86
CA ASP A 259 26.10 11.51 52.25
C ASP A 259 24.92 11.13 51.37
N ILE A 260 25.11 10.09 50.54
CA ILE A 260 24.57 8.74 50.80
C ILE A 260 25.30 7.79 49.84
N MET A 261 26.33 7.15 50.36
CA MET A 261 26.82 5.87 49.85
C MET A 261 25.92 4.74 50.36
N ALA A 262 25.90 3.67 49.57
CA ALA A 262 25.59 2.29 49.96
C ALA A 262 24.12 1.94 50.22
N HIS A 263 23.55 1.09 49.36
CA HIS A 263 23.16 -0.26 49.77
C HIS A 263 22.85 -1.15 48.57
N THR A 264 23.82 -2.00 48.24
CA THR A 264 23.60 -3.33 47.66
C THR A 264 23.12 -4.25 48.78
N PRO A 265 22.22 -5.20 48.50
CA PRO A 265 22.41 -6.52 49.09
C PRO A 265 22.25 -7.65 48.08
N ALA A 266 23.15 -8.62 48.19
CA ALA A 266 23.10 -9.92 47.56
C ALA A 266 22.71 -11.01 48.57
N THR A 267 22.21 -12.13 48.04
CA THR A 267 22.17 -13.50 48.58
C THR A 267 21.17 -13.86 49.69
N MET A 268 20.28 -14.82 49.40
CA MET A 268 20.20 -16.20 49.98
C MET A 268 18.90 -16.85 49.46
N SER A 269 18.95 -17.83 48.55
CA SER A 269 19.11 -19.28 48.79
C SER A 269 17.97 -19.91 49.61
N SER A 270 17.07 -20.65 48.95
CA SER A 270 16.32 -21.75 49.57
C SER A 270 15.89 -22.78 48.53
N SER A 271 16.60 -23.89 48.53
CA SER A 271 16.27 -25.18 47.91
C SER A 271 15.24 -25.96 48.73
N ALA A 272 14.30 -26.67 48.10
CA ALA A 272 14.10 -28.13 48.21
C ALA A 272 12.69 -28.64 47.81
N HIS A 273 12.70 -29.65 46.92
CA HIS A 273 12.03 -30.96 46.98
C HIS A 273 10.49 -31.09 47.09
N SER A 274 9.89 -31.68 46.04
CA SER A 274 8.96 -32.84 46.09
C SER A 274 8.71 -33.29 44.64
N SER A 275 9.36 -34.33 44.10
CA SER A 275 9.05 -35.77 44.23
C SER A 275 7.56 -36.09 44.15
N GLY A 276 7.17 -36.84 43.11
CA GLY A 276 5.82 -37.32 42.86
C GLY A 276 5.75 -38.13 41.56
N ALA A 277 6.40 -39.29 41.56
CA ALA A 277 6.26 -40.32 40.54
C ALA A 277 5.04 -41.21 40.83
N SER A 278 4.22 -41.45 39.80
CA SER A 278 3.30 -42.58 39.58
C SER A 278 3.02 -42.55 38.08
N ASP A 279 3.71 -43.28 37.20
CA ASP A 279 3.84 -44.72 37.06
C ASP A 279 2.53 -45.48 36.81
N SER A 280 2.61 -46.35 35.81
CA SER A 280 1.71 -47.45 35.46
C SER A 280 0.39 -47.14 34.73
N LEU A 281 -0.03 -47.86 33.68
CA LEU A 281 0.50 -48.95 32.85
C LEU A 281 -0.71 -49.40 31.99
N VAL A 282 -0.46 -50.20 30.94
CA VAL A 282 -1.39 -51.28 30.47
C VAL A 282 -2.63 -50.75 29.73
N SER A 283 -2.66 -50.78 28.39
CA SER A 283 -2.97 -51.95 27.54
C SER A 283 -3.97 -51.47 26.47
N ARG A 284 -4.16 -52.04 25.27
CA ARG A 284 -3.67 -53.22 24.57
C ARG A 284 -4.34 -53.17 23.17
N LEU A 285 -3.67 -53.80 22.22
CA LEU A 285 -4.20 -54.59 21.10
C LEU A 285 -5.22 -53.99 20.12
N GLY A 286 -4.83 -54.05 18.84
CA GLY A 286 -5.77 -54.06 17.72
C GLY A 286 -5.12 -54.26 16.35
N ALA A 287 -4.22 -55.23 16.21
CA ALA A 287 -3.80 -55.74 14.89
C ALA A 287 -4.82 -56.77 14.39
N VAL A 288 -5.12 -56.77 13.09
CA VAL A 288 -5.58 -57.87 12.19
C VAL A 288 -6.18 -57.20 10.94
N ALA A 289 -5.53 -57.14 9.77
CA ALA A 289 -5.13 -58.16 8.80
C ALA A 289 -6.24 -58.58 7.79
N ARG A 290 -5.79 -58.73 6.52
CA ARG A 290 -6.35 -59.46 5.35
C ARG A 290 -7.14 -58.62 4.35
N SER A 291 -6.67 -58.39 3.12
CA SER A 291 -6.28 -59.28 1.99
C SER A 291 -7.44 -59.73 1.10
N GLY A 292 -7.33 -59.41 -0.19
CA GLY A 292 -8.08 -59.97 -1.34
C GLY A 292 -7.97 -58.97 -2.49
N SER A 293 -7.10 -59.09 -3.51
CA SER A 293 -6.90 -60.17 -4.49
C SER A 293 -8.23 -60.53 -5.19
N ALA A 294 -8.62 -59.87 -6.28
CA ALA A 294 -8.25 -60.07 -7.70
C ALA A 294 -9.55 -60.44 -8.50
N PRO A 295 -9.52 -60.87 -9.78
CA PRO A 295 -9.34 -60.09 -11.01
C PRO A 295 -10.47 -60.33 -12.06
N HIS A 296 -10.32 -59.68 -13.24
CA HIS A 296 -10.83 -60.05 -14.57
C HIS A 296 -12.34 -60.26 -14.82
N ALA A 297 -12.91 -59.37 -15.65
CA ALA A 297 -13.45 -59.69 -16.97
C ALA A 297 -13.37 -58.45 -17.85
#